data_AF-A0A7Y5XV79-F1
#
_entry.id   AF-A0A7Y5XV79-F1
#
_cell.length_a   1.000
_cell.length_b   1.000
_cell.length_c   1.000
_cell.angle_alpha   90.00
_cell.angle_beta   90.00
_cell.angle_gamma   90.00
#
_symmetry.space_group_name_H-M   'P 1'
#
loop_
_entity.id
_entity.type
_entity.pdbx_description
1 polymer ?
#
loop_
_entity_poly.entity_id
_entity_poly.type
_entity_poly.pdbx_seq_one_letter_code
_entity_poly.pdbx_strand_id
1 'polypeptide(L)'
;MLRIAALACALLCAALAPTAEAAGLSKTKRILRQQMAKAGAYSGAHVVDLTTGSAIYGEDATVPRIPASVEKLSTTAAALDRFGPQGA
;
A
#
# COMPACT_ATOMS: atom_id res chain seq x y z
N MET A 1 16.68 33.04 30.49
CA MET A 1 15.24 33.17 30.15
C MET A 1 14.92 32.66 28.75
N LEU A 2 15.60 33.10 27.70
CA LEU A 2 15.34 32.66 26.31
C LEU A 2 15.41 31.13 26.08
N ARG A 3 16.37 30.45 26.71
CA ARG A 3 16.52 28.98 26.62
C ARG A 3 15.36 28.20 27.26
N ILE A 4 14.85 28.68 28.39
CA ILE A 4 13.73 28.06 29.11
C ILE A 4 12.43 28.25 28.31
N ALA A 5 12.23 29.44 27.74
CA ALA A 5 11.10 29.71 26.85
C ALA A 5 11.13 28.83 25.59
N ALA A 6 12.31 28.64 24.99
CA ALA A 6 12.46 27.75 23.83
C ALA A 6 12.16 26.29 24.17
N LEU A 7 12.64 25.78 25.31
CA LEU A 7 12.34 24.42 25.77
C LEU A 7 10.85 24.23 26.09
N ALA A 8 10.22 25.20 26.76
CA ALA A 8 8.79 25.17 27.04
C ALA A 8 7.95 25.17 25.75
N CYS A 9 8.35 25.96 24.76
CA CYS A 9 7.70 26.00 23.45
C CYS A 9 7.85 24.67 22.70
N ALA A 10 9.04 24.08 22.69
CA ALA A 10 9.29 22.78 22.06
C ALA A 10 8.47 21.65 22.71
N LEU A 11 8.38 21.63 24.05
CA LEU A 11 7.57 20.66 24.79
C LEU A 11 6.07 20.84 24.52
N LEU A 12 5.60 22.08 24.42
CA LEU A 12 4.21 22.37 24.08
C LEU A 12 3.88 21.95 22.64
N CYS A 13 4.78 22.19 21.68
CA CYS A 13 4.64 21.74 20.31
C CYS A 13 4.65 20.21 20.20
N ALA A 14 5.47 19.52 20.99
CA ALA A 14 5.49 18.06 21.04
C ALA A 14 4.21 17.46 21.63
N ALA A 15 3.63 18.11 22.65
CA ALA A 15 2.36 17.67 23.25
C ALA A 15 1.14 17.91 22.34
N LEU A 16 1.21 18.89 21.45
CA LEU A 16 0.16 19.23 20.48
C LEU A 16 0.36 18.54 19.12
N ALA A 17 1.43 17.76 18.95
CA ALA A 17 1.69 17.09 17.69
C ALA A 17 0.58 16.05 17.42
N PRO A 18 -0.13 16.11 16.28
CA PRO A 18 -1.10 15.09 15.94
C PRO A 18 -0.40 13.74 15.85
N THR A 19 -0.87 12.77 16.63
CA THR A 19 -0.41 11.39 16.53
C THR A 19 -0.74 10.86 15.15
N ALA A 20 0.25 10.34 14.44
CA ALA A 20 0.02 9.71 13.13
C ALA A 20 -0.83 8.45 13.33
N GLU A 21 -2.14 8.59 13.13
CA GLU A 21 -3.07 7.48 13.16
C GLU A 21 -3.08 6.79 11.79
N ALA A 22 -3.10 5.45 11.80
CA ALA A 22 -3.27 4.67 10.59
C ALA A 22 -4.57 5.11 9.88
N ALA A 23 -4.51 5.30 8.57
CA ALA A 23 -5.70 5.64 7.81
C ALA A 23 -6.73 4.50 7.92
N GLY A 24 -7.89 4.79 8.53
CA GLY A 24 -9.01 3.86 8.54
C GLY A 24 -9.51 3.52 7.13
N LEU A 25 -10.24 2.41 7.01
CA LEU A 25 -10.67 1.84 5.72
C LEU A 25 -11.30 2.86 4.76
N SER A 26 -12.19 3.73 5.25
CA SER A 26 -12.86 4.76 4.43
C SER A 26 -11.87 5.78 3.85
N LYS A 27 -10.88 6.20 4.64
CA LYS A 27 -9.83 7.12 4.19
C LYS A 27 -8.93 6.43 3.16
N THR A 28 -8.57 5.17 3.38
CA THR A 28 -7.78 4.35 2.46
C THR A 28 -8.48 4.18 1.10
N LYS A 29 -9.76 3.78 1.09
CA LYS A 29 -10.57 3.67 -0.14
C LYS A 29 -10.62 4.98 -0.92
N ARG A 30 -10.82 6.11 -0.23
CA ARG A 30 -10.85 7.44 -0.85
C ARG A 30 -9.51 7.81 -1.48
N ILE A 31 -8.41 7.55 -0.80
CA ILE A 31 -7.07 7.81 -1.32
C ILE A 31 -6.80 6.95 -2.56
N LEU A 32 -7.10 5.65 -2.50
CA LEU A 32 -6.94 4.74 -3.65
C LEU A 32 -7.70 5.25 -4.87
N ARG A 33 -8.98 5.63 -4.71
CA ARG A 33 -9.77 6.23 -5.79
C ARG A 33 -9.13 7.49 -6.36
N GLN A 34 -8.64 8.39 -5.50
CA GLN A 34 -8.00 9.62 -5.94
C GLN A 34 -6.68 9.39 -6.68
N GLN A 35 -5.92 8.34 -6.33
CA GLN A 35 -4.69 8.00 -7.06
C GLN A 35 -5.00 7.29 -8.38
N MET A 36 -5.97 6.37 -8.39
CA MET A 36 -6.38 5.68 -9.60
C MET A 36 -7.01 6.62 -10.63
N ALA A 37 -7.72 7.66 -10.21
CA ALA A 37 -8.19 8.70 -11.12
C ALA A 37 -7.06 9.44 -11.87
N LYS A 38 -5.82 9.38 -11.37
CA LYS A 38 -4.62 9.90 -12.05
C LYS A 38 -3.91 8.83 -12.86
N ALA A 39 -4.24 7.56 -12.62
CA ALA A 39 -3.75 6.45 -13.42
C ALA A 39 -4.49 6.47 -14.77
N GLY A 40 -3.78 6.28 -15.87
CA GLY A 40 -4.37 6.38 -17.22
C GLY A 40 -5.49 5.34 -17.43
N ALA A 41 -6.29 5.53 -18.49
CA ALA A 41 -7.51 4.73 -18.78
C ALA A 41 -7.30 3.20 -18.91
N TYR A 42 -6.06 2.72 -18.99
CA TYR A 42 -5.73 1.29 -19.03
C TYR A 42 -5.13 0.80 -17.71
N SER A 43 -5.36 1.51 -16.61
CA SER A 43 -4.89 1.13 -15.27
C SER A 43 -5.96 0.31 -14.55
N GLY A 44 -5.56 -0.45 -13.55
CA GLY A 44 -6.48 -1.17 -12.67
C GLY A 44 -5.83 -1.44 -11.33
N ALA A 45 -6.66 -1.69 -10.32
CA ALA A 45 -6.20 -2.01 -8.98
C ALA A 45 -7.13 -3.03 -8.31
N HIS A 46 -6.54 -3.97 -7.59
CA HIS A 46 -7.23 -4.91 -6.74
C HIS A 46 -6.53 -4.93 -5.38
N VAL A 47 -7.26 -4.58 -4.31
CA VAL A 47 -6.70 -4.52 -2.96
C VAL A 47 -7.52 -5.40 -2.05
N VAL A 48 -6.83 -6.27 -1.32
CA VAL A 48 -7.41 -7.24 -0.39
C VAL A 48 -6.92 -6.99 1.03
N ASP A 49 -7.80 -7.21 1.99
CA ASP A 49 -7.43 -7.38 3.39
C ASP A 49 -6.88 -8.80 3.57
N LEU A 50 -5.60 -8.91 3.93
CA LEU A 50 -4.93 -10.20 4.10
C LEU A 50 -5.41 -10.98 5.33
N THR A 51 -6.05 -10.32 6.29
CA THR A 51 -6.62 -10.97 7.49
C THR A 51 -7.91 -11.71 7.15
N THR A 52 -8.77 -11.06 6.34
CA THR A 52 -10.12 -11.56 6.04
C THR A 52 -10.25 -12.15 4.64
N GLY A 53 -9.26 -11.95 3.76
CA GLY A 53 -9.31 -12.26 2.33
C GLY A 53 -10.27 -11.37 1.53
N SER A 54 -10.92 -10.39 2.16
CA SER A 54 -11.95 -9.60 1.51
C SER A 54 -11.36 -8.51 0.62
N ALA A 55 -11.92 -8.33 -0.57
CA ALA A 55 -11.59 -7.20 -1.43
C ALA A 55 -12.07 -5.89 -0.78
N ILE A 56 -11.14 -4.97 -0.52
CA ILE A 56 -11.42 -3.66 0.07
C ILE A 56 -11.39 -2.54 -0.96
N TYR A 57 -10.87 -2.78 -2.16
CA TYR A 57 -10.92 -1.85 -3.29
C TYR A 57 -10.77 -2.60 -4.61
N GLY A 58 -11.48 -2.17 -5.65
CA GLY A 58 -11.38 -2.73 -6.99
C GLY A 58 -11.70 -1.67 -8.04
N GLU A 59 -10.86 -1.58 -9.07
CA GLU A 59 -11.05 -0.77 -10.27
C GLU A 59 -10.45 -1.55 -11.45
N ASP A 60 -11.28 -1.89 -12.45
CA ASP A 60 -10.93 -2.78 -13.56
C ASP A 60 -10.21 -4.07 -13.13
N ALA A 61 -10.51 -4.56 -11.92
CA ALA A 61 -9.77 -5.63 -11.26
C ALA A 61 -9.88 -6.99 -11.98
N THR A 62 -10.91 -7.17 -12.81
CA THR A 62 -11.17 -8.40 -13.56
C THR A 62 -10.86 -8.27 -15.05
N VAL A 63 -10.34 -7.13 -15.50
CA VAL A 63 -9.96 -6.92 -16.91
C VAL A 63 -8.65 -7.66 -17.17
N PRO A 64 -8.60 -8.62 -18.11
CA PRO A 64 -7.37 -9.33 -18.43
C PRO A 64 -6.32 -8.38 -19.04
N ARG A 65 -5.06 -8.54 -18.65
CA ARG A 65 -3.92 -7.75 -19.14
C ARG A 65 -2.73 -8.66 -19.40
N ILE A 66 -1.87 -8.28 -20.36
CA ILE A 66 -0.61 -8.99 -20.59
C ILE A 66 0.28 -8.79 -19.34
N PRO A 67 0.72 -9.87 -18.65
CA PRO A 67 1.47 -9.75 -17.40
C PRO A 67 2.86 -9.14 -17.59
N ALA A 68 3.40 -9.21 -18.81
CA ALA A 68 4.74 -8.75 -19.15
C ALA A 68 5.77 -9.28 -18.14
N SER A 69 6.59 -8.40 -17.57
CA SER A 69 7.61 -8.78 -16.59
C SER A 69 7.05 -9.28 -15.25
N VAL A 70 5.76 -9.13 -14.94
CA VAL A 70 5.16 -9.71 -13.70
C VAL A 70 5.11 -11.24 -13.79
N GLU A 71 5.08 -11.83 -14.99
CA GLU A 71 5.09 -13.28 -15.22
C GLU A 71 6.28 -14.00 -14.56
N LYS A 72 7.39 -13.27 -14.34
CA LYS A 72 8.56 -13.80 -13.62
C LYS A 72 8.21 -14.34 -12.24
N LEU A 73 7.23 -13.78 -11.54
CA LEU A 73 6.79 -14.29 -10.23
C LEU A 73 6.21 -15.70 -10.36
N SER A 74 5.25 -15.90 -11.26
CA SER A 74 4.63 -17.21 -11.53
C SER A 74 5.65 -18.23 -12.01
N THR A 75 6.50 -17.86 -12.97
CA THR A 75 7.54 -18.74 -13.51
C THR A 75 8.54 -19.16 -12.42
N THR A 76 8.98 -18.22 -11.57
CA THR A 76 9.93 -18.52 -10.49
C THR A 76 9.29 -19.36 -9.41
N ALA A 77 8.03 -19.08 -9.03
CA ALA A 77 7.29 -19.90 -8.08
C ALA A 77 7.17 -21.34 -8.56
N ALA A 78 6.83 -21.54 -9.84
CA ALA A 78 6.78 -22.87 -10.45
C ALA A 78 8.15 -23.55 -10.49
N ALA A 79 9.23 -22.81 -10.77
CA ALA A 79 10.59 -23.35 -10.74
C ALA A 79 11.00 -23.78 -9.33
N LEU A 80 10.72 -22.97 -8.31
CA LEU A 80 11.01 -23.30 -6.91
C LEU A 80 10.18 -24.49 -6.42
N ASP A 81 8.92 -24.59 -6.82
CA ASP A 81 8.06 -25.75 -6.51
C ASP A 81 8.60 -27.04 -7.16
N ARG A 82 9.10 -26.94 -8.39
CA ARG A 82 9.60 -28.09 -9.16
C ARG A 82 11.01 -28.54 -8.79
N PHE A 83 11.92 -27.60 -8.52
CA PHE A 83 13.35 -27.87 -8.37
C PHE A 83 13.87 -27.59 -6.96
N GLY A 84 13.08 -26.96 -6.10
CA GLY A 84 13.53 -26.51 -4.78
C GLY A 84 14.49 -25.31 -4.84
N PRO A 85 14.84 -24.73 -3.68
CA PRO A 85 15.66 -23.53 -3.61
C PRO A 85 17.15 -23.77 -3.94
N GLN A 86 17.62 -25.01 -3.93
CA GLN A 86 18.99 -25.37 -4.32
C GLN A 86 19.15 -25.64 -5.82
N GLY A 87 18.06 -25.77 -6.56
CA GLY A 87 18.06 -26.27 -7.94
C GLY A 87 18.11 -27.80 -8.03
N ALA A 88 18.25 -28.29 -9.25
CA ALA A 88 18.42 -29.72 -9.56
C ALA A 88 19.89 -30.16 -9.44
#